data_AF-A0A2V7G1M5-F1
#
_entry.id   AF-A0A2V7G1M5-F1
#
_cell.length_a   1.000
_cell.length_b   1.000
_cell.length_c   1.000
_cell.angle_alpha   90.00
_cell.angle_beta   90.00
_cell.angle_gamma   90.00
#
_symmetry.space_group_name_H-M   'P 1'
#
loop_
_entity.id
_entity.type
_entity.pdbx_description
1 polymer ?
#
loop_
_entity_poly.entity_id
_entity_poly.type
_entity_poly.pdbx_seq_one_letter_code
_entity_poly.pdbx_strand_id
1 'polypeptide(L)' 'MRLTRRTSHVKWIVADPEHLGGKPRVAGTRISIAFLLESLAAGMTIPEIVHAYPTLTEEAVRGALEELAQSKELAAS' A
#
# COMPACT_ATOMS: atom_id res chain seq x y z
N MET A 1 -9.37 32.62 14.01
CA MET A 1 -8.52 31.45 14.32
C MET A 1 -8.87 30.32 13.37
N ARG A 2 -8.05 30.03 12.34
CA ARG A 2 -8.22 28.80 11.54
C ARG A 2 -7.51 27.68 12.27
N LEU A 3 -8.27 26.71 12.79
CA LEU A 3 -7.72 25.43 13.19
C LEU A 3 -7.25 24.71 11.92
N THR A 4 -5.96 24.83 11.60
CA THR A 4 -5.33 23.95 10.60
C THR A 4 -5.41 22.53 11.17
N ARG A 5 -6.37 21.74 10.69
CA ARG A 5 -6.36 20.29 10.90
C ARG A 5 -5.04 19.77 10.33
N ARG A 6 -4.09 19.47 11.22
CA ARG A 6 -2.96 18.59 10.88
C ARG A 6 -3.55 17.19 10.82
N THR A 7 -4.06 16.79 9.66
CA THR A 7 -4.37 15.39 9.39
C THR A 7 -3.04 14.64 9.41
N SER A 8 -2.82 13.87 10.47
CA SER A 8 -1.77 12.85 10.50
C SER A 8 -2.12 11.84 9.41
N HIS A 9 -1.42 11.89 8.27
CA HIS A 9 -1.61 10.90 7.21
C HIS A 9 -0.87 9.64 7.64
N VAL A 10 -1.61 8.55 7.83
CA VAL A 10 -1.00 7.23 8.01
C VAL A 10 -0.31 6.87 6.69
N LYS A 11 0.98 6.52 6.77
CA LYS A 11 1.77 6.10 5.62
C LYS A 11 1.68 4.58 5.49
N TRP A 12 1.01 4.12 4.44
CA TRP A 12 0.77 2.72 4.14
C TRP A 12 1.80 2.12 3.19
N ILE A 13 2.52 2.97 2.44
CA ILE A 13 3.54 2.52 1.49
C ILE A 13 4.91 2.97 1.95
N VAL A 14 5.82 2.02 2.11
CA VAL A 14 7.21 2.28 2.50
C VAL A 14 8.13 1.71 1.44
N ALA A 15 9.21 2.44 1.13
CA ALA A 15 10.31 1.98 0.32
C ALA A 15 11.59 2.22 1.12
N ASP A 16 12.36 1.16 1.34
CA ASP A 16 13.59 1.22 2.11
C ASP A 16 14.61 0.20 1.52
N PRO A 17 15.92 0.51 1.47
CA PRO A 17 16.90 -0.36 0.80
C PRO A 17 17.03 -1.75 1.43
N GLU A 18 16.70 -1.89 2.71
CA GLU A 18 16.84 -3.13 3.48
C GLU A 18 15.73 -4.15 3.14
N HIS A 19 14.60 -3.69 2.60
CA HIS A 19 13.46 -4.51 2.24
C HIS A 19 13.22 -4.53 0.73
N LEU A 20 13.12 -5.73 0.17
CA LEU A 20 12.80 -5.96 -1.25
C LEU A 20 13.67 -5.18 -2.23
N GLY A 21 14.92 -4.87 -1.84
CA GLY A 21 15.86 -4.08 -2.65
C GLY A 21 15.38 -2.66 -2.93
N GLY A 22 14.67 -2.02 -1.98
CA GLY A 22 14.14 -0.66 -2.16
C GLY A 22 12.78 -0.58 -2.83
N LYS A 23 12.18 -1.71 -3.24
CA LYS A 23 10.86 -1.71 -3.87
C LYS A 23 9.77 -1.28 -2.86
N PRO A 24 8.76 -0.51 -3.30
CA PRO A 24 7.66 -0.11 -2.45
C PRO A 24 6.87 -1.33 -1.98
N ARG A 25 6.53 -1.33 -0.69
CA ARG A 25 5.80 -2.40 0.00
C ARG A 25 4.73 -1.83 0.91
N VAL A 26 3.75 -2.67 1.25
CA VAL A 26 2.78 -2.34 2.30
C VAL A 26 3.53 -2.27 3.64
N ALA A 27 3.36 -1.16 4.35
CA ALA A 27 4.03 -0.86 5.62
C ALA A 27 3.83 -2.01 6.62
N GLY A 28 4.90 -2.38 7.32
CA GLY A 28 4.88 -3.50 8.26
C GLY A 28 4.89 -4.89 7.64
N THR A 29 4.89 -5.01 6.30
CA THR A 29 4.90 -6.32 5.61
C THR A 29 6.10 -6.47 4.68
N ARG A 30 6.35 -7.68 4.19
CA ARG A 30 7.27 -7.93 3.07
C ARG A 30 6.53 -8.14 1.74
N ILE A 31 5.31 -7.60 1.62
CA ILE A 31 4.50 -7.68 0.39
C ILE A 31 4.70 -6.41 -0.43
N SER A 32 5.28 -6.56 -1.63
CA SER A 32 5.46 -5.42 -2.54
C SER A 32 4.14 -4.89 -3.06
N ILE A 33 4.09 -3.60 -3.39
CA ILE A 33 2.94 -2.99 -4.05
C ILE A 33 2.68 -3.62 -5.42
N ALA A 34 3.73 -3.92 -6.17
CA ALA A 34 3.61 -4.60 -7.47
C ALA A 34 2.88 -5.94 -7.33
N PHE A 35 3.30 -6.78 -6.37
CA PHE A 35 2.66 -8.07 -6.09
C PHE A 35 1.18 -7.92 -5.68
N LEU A 36 0.86 -6.92 -4.86
CA LEU A 36 -0.53 -6.64 -4.47
C LEU A 36 -1.39 -6.29 -5.70
N LEU A 37 -0.88 -5.44 -6.58
CA LEU A 37 -1.57 -5.06 -7.83
C LEU A 37 -1.67 -6.22 -8.81
N GLU A 38 -0.65 -7.05 -8.93
CA GLU A 38 -0.66 -8.29 -9.74
C GLU A 38 -1.75 -9.25 -9.24
N SER A 39 -1.89 -9.42 -7.92
CA SER A 39 -2.92 -10.28 -7.31
C SER A 39 -4.33 -9.75 -7.61
N LEU A 40 -4.53 -8.44 -7.50
CA LEU A 40 -5.79 -7.79 -7.85
C LEU A 40 -6.09 -7.91 -9.36
N ALA A 41 -5.08 -7.73 -10.22
CA ALA A 41 -5.20 -7.88 -11.67
C ALA A 41 -5.51 -9.33 -12.08
N ALA A 42 -5.03 -10.31 -11.31
CA ALA A 42 -5.38 -11.73 -11.47
C ALA A 42 -6.82 -12.06 -11.01
N GLY A 43 -7.56 -11.08 -10.48
CA GLY A 43 -8.95 -11.23 -10.06
C GLY A 43 -9.14 -11.62 -8.60
N MET A 44 -8.08 -11.65 -7.78
CA MET A 44 -8.23 -11.92 -6.35
C MET A 44 -8.93 -10.75 -5.66
N THR A 45 -9.85 -11.06 -4.75
CA THR A 45 -10.48 -10.08 -3.86
C THR A 45 -9.57 -9.75 -2.68
N ILE A 46 -9.79 -8.57 -2.05
CA ILE A 46 -9.02 -8.16 -0.86
C ILE A 46 -9.08 -9.23 0.26
N PRO A 47 -10.25 -9.82 0.61
CA PRO A 47 -10.30 -10.87 1.62
C PRO A 47 -9.49 -12.12 1.26
N GLU A 48 -9.47 -12.52 -0.02
CA GLU A 48 -8.66 -13.66 -0.48
C GLU A 48 -7.17 -13.38 -0.39
N ILE A 49 -6.74 -12.16 -0.74
CA ILE A 49 -5.34 -11.73 -0.62
C ILE A 49 -4.92 -11.73 0.85
N VAL A 50 -5.73 -11.16 1.75
CA VAL A 50 -5.45 -11.14 3.19
C VAL A 50 -5.43 -12.55 3.78
N HIS A 51 -6.32 -13.43 3.33
CA HIS A 51 -6.32 -14.84 3.72
C HIS A 51 -5.04 -15.57 3.27
N ALA A 52 -4.57 -15.33 2.04
CA ALA A 52 -3.34 -15.92 1.52
C ALA A 52 -2.07 -15.35 2.16
N TYR A 53 -2.11 -14.08 2.61
CA TYR A 53 -0.99 -13.37 3.21
C TYR A 53 -1.38 -12.76 4.57
N PRO A 54 -1.38 -13.54 5.66
CA PRO A 54 -1.85 -13.09 6.99
C PRO A 54 -1.05 -11.91 7.62
N THR A 55 0.07 -11.52 7.00
CA THR A 55 0.80 -10.30 7.39
C THR A 55 0.15 -9.02 6.84
N LEU A 56 -0.74 -9.14 5.86
CA LEU A 56 -1.61 -8.06 5.39
C LEU A 56 -2.89 -8.01 6.22
N THR A 57 -3.40 -6.80 6.40
CA THR A 57 -4.76 -6.55 6.88
C THR A 57 -5.56 -5.89 5.77
N GLU A 58 -6.89 -6.02 5.80
CA GLU A 58 -7.74 -5.32 4.83
C GLU A 58 -7.55 -3.80 4.90
N GLU A 59 -7.35 -3.26 6.12
CA GLU A 59 -7.07 -1.85 6.35
C GLU A 59 -5.77 -1.42 5.64
N ALA A 60 -4.70 -2.22 5.79
CA ALA A 60 -3.43 -1.91 5.14
C ALA A 60 -3.51 -1.99 3.62
N VAL A 61 -4.27 -2.94 3.08
CA VAL A 61 -4.52 -3.05 1.63
C VAL A 61 -5.29 -1.82 1.13
N ARG A 62 -6.40 -1.46 1.78
CA ARG A 62 -7.21 -0.29 1.38
C ARG A 62 -6.42 1.01 1.51
N GLY A 63 -5.70 1.19 2.61
CA GLY A 63 -4.86 2.35 2.84
C GLY A 63 -3.74 2.48 1.80
N ALA A 64 -3.10 1.38 1.41
CA ALA A 64 -2.11 1.39 0.33
C ALA A 64 -2.75 1.74 -1.02
N LEU A 65 -3.93 1.22 -1.34
CA LEU A 65 -4.65 1.56 -2.58
C LEU A 65 -5.07 3.04 -2.60
N GLU A 66 -5.54 3.59 -1.49
CA GLU A 66 -5.86 5.01 -1.35
C GLU A 66 -4.62 5.90 -1.52
N GLU A 67 -3.50 5.53 -0.90
CA GLU A 67 -2.22 6.24 -1.05
C GLU A 67 -1.72 6.19 -2.51
N LEU A 68 -1.84 5.05 -3.20
CA LEU A 68 -1.51 4.93 -4.62
C LEU A 68 -2.39 5.80 -5.50
N ALA A 69 -3.70 5.78 -5.28
CA ALA A 69 -4.66 6.55 -6.07
C ALA A 69 -4.43 8.07 -5.97
N GLN A 70 -3.84 8.53 -4.87
CA GLN A 70 -3.50 9.93 -4.64
C GLN A 70 -2.04 10.27 -5.03
N SER A 71 -1.21 9.26 -5.29
CA SER A 71 0.19 9.47 -5.65
C SER A 71 0.29 10.10 -7.03
N LYS A 72 0.98 11.24 -7.10
CA LYS A 72 1.18 12.00 -8.35
C LYS A 72 2.29 11.43 -9.23
N GLU A 73 3.07 10.47 -8.75
CA GLU A 73 4.23 9.92 -9.48
C GLU A 73 3.88 8.81 -10.48
N LEU A 74 2.73 8.14 -10.34
CA LEU A 74 2.33 7.04 -11.23
C LEU A 74 1.70 7.50 -12.56
N ALA A 75 1.54 8.81 -12.77
CA ALA A 75 1.01 9.38 -14.01
C ALA A 75 2.11 9.65 -15.07
N ALA A 76 3.38 9.38 -14.75
CA ALA A 76 4.52 9.70 -15.61
C ALA A 76 5.42 8.48 -15.82
N SER A 77 4.92 7.49 -16.54
CA SER A 77 5.74 6.47 -17.20
C SER A 77 5.02 5.96 -18.43
#